data_AF-A0A6N7PJZ0-F1
#
_entry.id   AF-A0A6N7PJZ0-F1
#
_cell.length_a   1.000
_cell.length_b   1.000
_cell.length_c   1.000
_cell.angle_alpha   90.00
_cell.angle_beta   90.00
_cell.angle_gamma   90.00
#
_symmetry.space_group_name_H-M   'P 1'
#
loop_
_entity.id
_entity.type
_entity.pdbx_description
1 polymer ?
#
loop_
_entity_poly.entity_id
_entity_poly.type
_entity_poly.pdbx_seq_one_letter_code
_entity_poly.pdbx_strand_id
1 'polypeptide(L)'
;MKSRRLLPALVLVGVFVFGGVAGAGAMRAYMLQDMRARFGGPPGEVRTHLRVESMRRHLDLTADQVTRVEAIFRESDGDFEGAMKPCREELEALRKRTDERIVEVLDASQRARFQEYAEKRKRRPHGHGHGPFPPPPGPPPRD
;
A
#
# COMPACT_ATOMS: atom_id res chain seq x y z
N MET A 1 -37.31 -45.89 -27.04
CA MET A 1 -36.81 -44.75 -27.86
C MET A 1 -36.42 -43.51 -27.03
N LYS A 2 -35.95 -43.64 -25.77
CA LYS A 2 -35.64 -42.49 -24.88
C LYS A 2 -34.15 -42.13 -24.77
N SER A 3 -33.23 -42.97 -25.24
CA SER A 3 -31.78 -42.78 -25.06
C SER A 3 -31.09 -41.94 -26.14
N ARG A 4 -31.63 -41.85 -27.35
CA ARG A 4 -30.99 -41.09 -28.47
C ARG A 4 -31.08 -39.57 -28.36
N ARG A 5 -31.98 -39.04 -27.54
CA ARG A 5 -32.14 -37.58 -27.30
C ARG A 5 -31.35 -37.07 -26.08
N LEU A 6 -30.85 -37.96 -25.23
CA LEU A 6 -30.10 -37.60 -24.02
C LEU A 6 -28.65 -37.22 -24.32
N LEU A 7 -28.04 -37.86 -25.32
CA LEU A 7 -26.67 -37.56 -25.75
C LEU A 7 -26.51 -36.10 -26.25
N PRO A 8 -27.34 -35.58 -27.18
CA PRO A 8 -27.22 -34.19 -27.61
C PRO A 8 -27.56 -33.20 -26.49
N ALA A 9 -28.49 -33.55 -25.58
CA ALA A 9 -28.80 -32.72 -24.41
C ALA A 9 -27.61 -32.62 -23.44
N LEU A 10 -26.92 -33.73 -23.17
CA LEU A 10 -25.70 -33.74 -22.35
C LEU A 10 -24.57 -32.94 -22.98
N VAL A 11 -24.39 -33.03 -24.30
CA VAL A 11 -23.41 -32.23 -25.03
C VAL A 11 -23.74 -30.73 -24.92
N LEU A 12 -25.00 -30.34 -25.09
CA LEU A 12 -25.45 -28.95 -24.93
C LEU A 12 -25.21 -28.42 -23.52
N VAL A 13 -25.55 -29.20 -22.49
CA VAL A 13 -25.29 -28.84 -21.09
C VAL A 13 -23.79 -28.71 -20.85
N GLY A 14 -22.98 -29.63 -21.39
CA GLY A 14 -21.51 -29.57 -21.28
C GLY A 14 -20.93 -28.30 -21.90
N VAL A 15 -21.36 -27.94 -23.12
CA VAL A 15 -20.93 -26.70 -23.80
C VAL A 15 -21.36 -25.47 -23.01
N PHE A 16 -22.58 -25.45 -22.47
CA PHE A 16 -23.08 -24.32 -21.69
C PHE A 16 -22.30 -24.14 -20.37
N VAL A 17 -22.04 -25.23 -19.65
CA VAL A 17 -21.21 -25.20 -18.43
C VAL A 17 -19.80 -24.74 -18.75
N PHE A 18 -19.21 -25.25 -19.83
CA PHE A 18 -17.87 -24.86 -20.25
C PHE A 18 -17.80 -23.38 -20.65
N GLY A 19 -18.80 -22.89 -21.39
CA GLY A 19 -18.94 -21.47 -21.73
C GLY A 19 -19.13 -20.59 -20.50
N GLY A 20 -19.90 -21.03 -19.50
CA GLY A 20 -20.09 -20.33 -18.23
C GLY A 20 -18.79 -20.22 -17.42
N VAL A 21 -18.03 -21.31 -17.33
CA VAL A 21 -16.72 -21.32 -16.65
C VAL A 21 -15.69 -20.45 -17.38
N ALA A 22 -15.62 -20.56 -18.71
CA ALA A 22 -14.73 -19.73 -19.54
C ALA A 22 -15.09 -18.24 -19.44
N GLY A 23 -16.38 -17.90 -19.49
CA GLY A 23 -16.88 -16.54 -19.35
C GLY A 23 -16.59 -15.96 -17.96
N ALA A 24 -16.84 -16.72 -16.88
CA ALA A 24 -16.52 -16.30 -15.53
C ALA A 24 -15.00 -16.11 -15.33
N GLY A 25 -14.18 -16.99 -15.92
CA GLY A 25 -12.73 -16.87 -15.92
C GLY A 25 -12.24 -15.61 -16.63
N ALA A 26 -12.74 -15.35 -17.84
CA ALA A 26 -12.41 -14.15 -18.62
C ALA A 26 -12.85 -12.87 -17.92
N MET A 27 -14.06 -12.84 -17.35
CA MET A 27 -14.57 -11.68 -16.59
C MET A 27 -13.74 -11.44 -15.32
N ARG A 28 -13.35 -12.50 -14.60
CA ARG A 28 -12.49 -12.39 -13.43
C ARG A 28 -11.09 -11.89 -13.79
N ALA A 29 -10.53 -12.35 -14.91
CA ALA A 29 -9.24 -11.86 -15.40
C ALA A 29 -9.31 -10.39 -15.80
N TYR A 30 -10.36 -9.99 -16.52
CA TYR A 30 -10.60 -8.59 -16.90
C TYR A 30 -10.78 -7.69 -15.66
N MET A 31 -11.58 -8.11 -14.68
CA MET A 31 -11.75 -7.38 -13.42
C MET A 31 -10.45 -7.29 -12.62
N LEU A 32 -9.64 -8.35 -12.56
CA LEU A 32 -8.34 -8.32 -11.89
C LEU A 32 -7.36 -7.39 -12.62
N GLN A 33 -7.39 -7.35 -13.95
CA GLN A 33 -6.54 -6.49 -14.76
C GLN A 33 -6.95 -5.02 -14.63
N ASP A 34 -8.25 -4.72 -14.64
CA ASP A 34 -8.80 -3.37 -14.40
C ASP A 34 -8.54 -2.91 -12.96
N MET A 35 -8.70 -3.79 -11.96
CA MET A 35 -8.31 -3.53 -10.57
C MET A 35 -6.80 -3.31 -10.43
N ARG A 36 -5.94 -4.06 -11.14
CA ARG A 36 -4.49 -3.81 -11.15
C ARG A 36 -4.13 -2.51 -11.87
N ALA A 37 -4.85 -2.15 -12.93
CA ALA A 37 -4.65 -0.88 -13.62
C ALA A 37 -5.10 0.31 -12.76
N ARG A 38 -6.14 0.15 -11.93
CA ARG A 38 -6.67 1.20 -11.05
C ARG A 38 -6.05 1.25 -9.65
N PHE A 39 -5.58 0.11 -9.13
CA PHE A 39 -5.15 -0.08 -7.74
C PHE A 39 -3.85 -0.88 -7.59
N GLY A 40 -3.22 -1.31 -8.68
CA GLY A 40 -1.97 -2.09 -8.67
C GLY A 40 -0.71 -1.27 -8.92
N GLY A 41 -0.83 0.05 -9.08
CA GLY A 41 0.32 0.96 -9.14
C GLY A 41 1.00 1.10 -7.77
N PRO A 42 2.22 1.68 -7.72
CA PRO A 42 2.84 2.10 -6.47
C PRO A 42 1.84 2.84 -5.59
N PRO A 43 1.88 2.69 -4.24
CA PRO A 43 0.91 3.31 -3.33
C PRO A 43 0.70 4.83 -3.55
N GLY A 44 1.68 5.52 -4.14
CA GLY A 44 1.57 6.93 -4.56
C GLY A 44 0.55 7.14 -5.68
N GLU A 45 0.55 6.32 -6.73
CA GLU A 45 -0.35 6.48 -7.89
C GLU A 45 -1.82 6.32 -7.51
N VAL A 46 -2.13 5.36 -6.64
CA VAL A 46 -3.50 5.16 -6.12
C VAL A 46 -3.97 6.38 -5.32
N ARG A 47 -3.09 6.96 -4.49
CA ARG A 47 -3.41 8.17 -3.72
C ARG A 47 -3.61 9.38 -4.62
N THR A 48 -2.78 9.54 -5.64
CA THR A 48 -2.91 10.60 -6.64
C THR A 48 -4.22 10.48 -7.40
N HIS A 49 -4.56 9.29 -7.90
CA HIS A 49 -5.82 9.05 -8.60
C HIS A 49 -7.05 9.39 -7.74
N LEU A 50 -7.08 8.94 -6.47
CA LEU A 50 -8.17 9.27 -5.54
C LEU A 50 -8.29 10.78 -5.28
N ARG A 51 -7.16 11.49 -5.21
CA ARG A 51 -7.13 12.95 -5.04
C ARG A 51 -7.66 13.67 -6.28
N VAL A 52 -7.23 13.26 -7.48
CA VAL A 52 -7.72 13.83 -8.74
C VAL A 52 -9.19 13.55 -8.93
N GLU A 53 -9.67 12.34 -8.61
CA GLU A 53 -11.09 12.00 -8.71
C GLU A 53 -11.96 12.84 -7.76
N SER A 54 -11.45 13.15 -6.57
CA SER A 54 -12.10 14.08 -5.64
C SER A 54 -12.18 15.48 -6.24
N MET A 55 -11.07 15.99 -6.81
CA MET A 55 -11.04 17.30 -7.47
C MET A 55 -11.97 17.36 -8.67
N ARG A 56 -12.02 16.29 -9.48
CA ARG A 56 -12.93 16.18 -10.62
C ARG A 56 -14.39 16.38 -10.19
N ARG A 57 -14.80 15.73 -9.10
CA ARG A 57 -16.18 15.82 -8.59
C ARG A 57 -16.53 17.16 -7.95
N HIS A 58 -15.55 17.83 -7.32
CA HIS A 58 -15.79 19.11 -6.64
C HIS A 58 -15.65 20.33 -7.55
N LEU A 59 -14.87 20.21 -8.63
CA LEU A 59 -14.53 21.31 -9.53
C LEU A 59 -15.07 21.09 -10.96
N ASP A 60 -15.83 20.01 -11.18
CA ASP A 60 -16.38 19.60 -12.47
C ASP A 60 -15.32 19.58 -13.59
N LEU A 61 -14.16 18.98 -13.29
CA LEU A 61 -13.04 18.92 -14.24
C LEU A 61 -13.42 18.10 -15.48
N THR A 62 -13.12 18.66 -16.66
CA THR A 62 -13.21 17.94 -17.93
C THR A 62 -12.16 16.83 -18.02
N ALA A 63 -12.36 15.85 -18.91
CA ALA A 63 -11.42 14.74 -19.07
C ALA A 63 -9.98 15.19 -19.42
N ASP A 64 -9.88 16.24 -20.23
CA ASP A 64 -8.61 16.85 -20.60
C ASP A 64 -7.94 17.54 -19.39
N GLN A 65 -8.70 18.26 -18.56
CA GLN A 65 -8.18 18.85 -17.31
C GLN A 65 -7.71 17.78 -16.31
N VAL A 66 -8.45 16.68 -16.17
CA VAL A 66 -8.04 15.54 -15.33
C VAL A 66 -6.67 15.02 -15.77
N THR A 67 -6.48 14.84 -17.07
CA THR A 67 -5.23 14.33 -17.64
C THR A 67 -4.05 15.26 -17.33
N ARG A 68 -4.25 16.58 -17.45
CA ARG A 68 -3.22 17.58 -17.09
C ARG A 68 -2.92 17.59 -15.60
N VAL A 69 -3.94 17.48 -14.74
CA VAL A 69 -3.76 17.47 -13.28
C VAL A 69 -3.00 16.22 -12.82
N GLU A 70 -3.28 15.06 -13.41
CA GLU A 70 -2.52 13.83 -13.13
C GLU A 70 -1.05 13.96 -13.54
N ALA A 71 -0.77 14.61 -14.67
CA ALA A 71 0.60 14.89 -15.10
C ALA A 71 1.34 15.80 -14.11
N ILE A 72 0.68 16.87 -13.64
CA ILE A 72 1.24 17.80 -12.64
C ILE A 72 1.61 17.07 -11.35
N PHE A 73 0.71 16.22 -10.82
CA PHE A 73 1.01 15.48 -9.60
C PHE A 73 2.17 14.50 -9.78
N ARG A 74 2.27 13.84 -10.94
CA ARG A 74 3.36 12.90 -11.23
C ARG A 74 4.72 13.59 -11.30
N GLU A 75 4.78 14.75 -11.92
CA GLU A 75 5.99 15.58 -11.96
C GLU A 75 6.36 16.06 -10.54
N SER A 76 5.36 16.56 -9.81
CA SER A 76 5.53 17.07 -8.43
C SER A 76 5.98 15.99 -7.45
N ASP A 77 5.56 14.73 -7.63
CA ASP A 77 6.00 13.60 -6.79
C ASP A 77 7.52 13.38 -6.93
N GLY A 78 8.07 13.54 -8.15
CA GLY A 78 9.51 13.46 -8.40
C GLY A 78 10.28 14.59 -7.71
N ASP A 79 9.79 15.82 -7.83
CA ASP A 79 10.38 16.98 -7.18
C ASP A 79 10.35 16.86 -5.65
N PHE A 80 9.23 16.39 -5.10
CA PHE A 80 9.06 16.19 -3.67
C PHE A 80 10.03 15.12 -3.14
N GLU A 81 10.20 14.00 -3.84
CA GLU A 81 11.15 12.96 -3.45
C GLU A 81 12.59 13.47 -3.49
N GLY A 82 12.94 14.24 -4.54
CA GLY A 82 14.24 14.89 -4.66
C GLY A 82 14.53 15.85 -3.51
N ALA A 83 13.54 16.68 -3.14
CA ALA A 83 13.65 17.62 -2.04
C ALA A 83 13.68 16.94 -0.65
N MET A 84 12.94 15.84 -0.48
CA MET A 84 12.88 15.12 0.80
C MET A 84 14.09 14.22 1.06
N LYS A 85 14.74 13.71 0.02
CA LYS A 85 15.90 12.81 0.16
C LYS A 85 16.99 13.36 1.11
N PRO A 86 17.54 14.58 0.91
CA PRO A 86 18.57 15.11 1.82
C PRO A 86 18.04 15.27 3.25
N CYS A 87 16.79 15.72 3.41
CA CYS A 87 16.17 15.85 4.73
C CYS A 87 16.05 14.51 5.45
N ARG A 88 15.72 13.42 4.74
CA ARG A 88 15.66 12.07 5.30
C ARG A 88 17.04 11.59 5.77
N GLU A 89 18.08 11.82 4.96
CA GLU A 89 19.47 11.46 5.30
C GLU A 89 19.96 12.24 6.54
N GLU A 90 19.70 13.54 6.60
CA GLU A 90 20.06 14.37 7.76
C GLU A 90 19.32 13.95 9.02
N LEU A 91 18.03 13.63 8.90
CA LEU A 91 17.21 13.17 10.02
C LEU A 91 17.66 11.80 10.53
N GLU A 92 18.05 10.88 9.64
CA GLU A 92 18.63 9.60 10.03
C GLU A 92 19.97 9.76 10.75
N ALA A 93 20.85 10.63 10.23
CA ALA A 93 22.11 10.95 10.87
C ALA A 93 21.89 11.57 12.26
N LEU A 94 20.94 12.48 12.40
CA LEU A 94 20.57 13.07 13.69
C LEU A 94 20.07 12.00 14.68
N ARG A 95 19.17 11.12 14.24
CA ARG A 95 18.65 10.02 15.07
C ARG A 95 19.78 9.11 15.54
N LYS A 96 20.71 8.75 14.66
CA LYS A 96 21.86 7.91 15.02
C LYS A 96 22.73 8.56 16.11
N ARG A 97 23.08 9.84 15.95
CA ARG A 97 23.85 10.59 16.96
C ARG A 97 23.11 10.68 18.29
N THR A 98 21.80 10.87 18.26
CA THR A 98 20.97 10.88 19.47
C THR A 98 20.97 9.51 20.14
N ASP A 99 20.80 8.42 19.38
CA ASP A 99 20.80 7.07 19.91
C ASP A 99 22.18 6.70 20.52
N GLU A 100 23.29 7.13 19.92
CA GLU A 100 24.65 6.96 20.47
C GLU A 100 24.82 7.65 21.83
N ARG A 101 24.40 8.91 21.94
CA ARG A 101 24.42 9.67 23.21
C ARG A 101 23.54 9.05 24.29
N ILE A 102 22.42 8.44 23.89
CA ILE A 102 21.57 7.69 24.83
C ILE A 102 22.33 6.46 25.33
N VAL A 103 22.96 5.67 24.45
CA VAL A 103 23.70 4.45 24.83
C VAL A 103 24.82 4.73 25.83
N GLU A 104 25.48 5.89 25.75
CA GLU A 104 26.55 6.28 26.68
C GLU A 104 26.11 6.35 28.14
N VAL A 105 24.86 6.78 28.41
CA VAL A 105 24.33 6.93 29.77
C VAL A 105 23.67 5.67 30.32
N LEU A 106 23.54 4.62 29.49
CA LEU A 106 22.90 3.36 29.86
C LEU A 106 23.89 2.35 30.43
N ASP A 107 23.43 1.58 31.43
CA ASP A 107 24.14 0.41 31.92
C ASP A 107 24.09 -0.77 30.91
N ALA A 108 24.90 -1.81 31.15
CA ALA A 108 25.02 -2.95 30.24
C ALA A 108 23.68 -3.67 29.99
N SER A 109 22.81 -3.78 31.00
CA SER A 109 21.50 -4.43 30.87
C SER A 109 20.53 -3.58 30.07
N GLN A 110 20.59 -2.25 30.24
CA GLN A 110 19.74 -1.29 29.55
C GLN A 110 20.13 -1.14 28.07
N ARG A 111 21.42 -1.25 27.72
CA ARG A 111 21.91 -1.17 26.33
C ARG A 111 21.28 -2.25 25.45
N ALA A 112 21.21 -3.49 25.94
CA ALA A 112 20.60 -4.60 25.20
C ALA A 112 19.10 -4.34 24.92
N ARG A 113 18.35 -3.86 25.93
CA ARG A 113 16.93 -3.50 25.78
C ARG A 113 16.73 -2.30 24.85
N PHE A 114 17.66 -1.35 24.86
CA PHE A 114 17.61 -0.17 23.98
C PHE A 114 17.85 -0.54 22.51
N GLN A 115 18.75 -1.47 22.22
CA GLN A 115 18.96 -1.98 20.85
C GLN A 115 17.70 -2.65 20.30
N GLU A 116 17.04 -3.49 21.09
CA GLU A 116 15.77 -4.11 20.71
C GLU A 116 14.68 -3.05 20.47
N TYR A 117 14.59 -2.05 21.35
CA TYR A 117 13.68 -0.92 21.20
C TYR A 117 13.93 -0.13 19.90
N ALA A 118 15.20 0.17 19.57
CA ALA A 118 15.58 0.90 18.37
C ALA A 118 15.25 0.12 17.09
N GLU A 119 15.52 -1.19 17.07
CA GLU A 119 15.17 -2.05 15.93
C GLU A 119 13.65 -2.15 15.73
N LYS A 120 12.87 -2.23 16.81
CA LYS A 120 11.41 -2.19 16.73
C LYS A 120 10.89 -0.86 16.18
N ARG A 121 11.58 0.25 16.43
CA ARG A 121 11.26 1.57 15.87
C ARG A 121 11.53 1.62 14.36
N LYS A 122 12.63 1.04 13.87
CA LYS A 122 12.95 0.98 12.43
C LYS A 122 11.97 0.14 11.63
N ARG A 123 11.47 -0.95 12.20
CA ARG A 123 10.51 -1.86 11.56
C ARG A 123 9.09 -1.28 11.43
N ARG A 124 8.79 -0.14 12.08
CA ARG A 124 7.51 0.54 11.90
C ARG A 124 7.57 1.39 10.63
N PRO A 125 6.69 1.17 9.64
CA PRO A 125 6.64 2.02 8.46
C PRO A 125 6.46 3.49 8.86
N HIS A 126 7.37 4.35 8.42
CA HIS A 126 7.25 5.80 8.54
C HIS A 126 6.12 6.28 7.62
N GLY A 127 4.86 6.07 8.02
CA GLY A 127 3.71 6.39 7.17
C GLY A 127 2.36 6.54 7.87
N HIS A 128 2.25 6.29 9.18
CA HIS A 128 1.01 6.52 9.93
C HIS A 128 1.28 7.43 11.12
N GLY A 129 1.15 8.73 10.88
CA GLY A 129 0.96 9.71 11.94
C GLY A 129 -0.44 9.57 12.54
N HIS A 130 -0.49 9.64 13.88
CA HIS A 130 -1.68 9.76 14.75
C HIS A 130 -2.50 8.49 15.02
N GLY A 131 -1.87 7.48 15.60
CA GLY A 131 -2.52 6.62 16.60
C GLY A 131 -1.90 6.89 17.98
N PRO A 132 -2.63 6.75 19.10
CA PRO A 132 -2.06 6.92 20.43
C PRO A 132 -0.85 5.99 20.58
N PHE A 133 0.25 6.55 21.09
CA PHE A 133 1.44 5.79 21.44
C PHE A 133 1.00 4.58 22.28
N PRO A 134 1.29 3.32 21.90
CA PRO A 134 1.00 2.21 22.80
C PRO A 134 1.77 2.46 24.10
N PRO A 135 1.14 2.29 25.28
CA PRO A 135 1.81 2.56 26.54
C PRO A 135 3.12 1.76 26.62
N PRO A 136 4.20 2.33 27.17
CA PRO A 136 5.44 1.60 27.34
C PRO A 136 5.17 0.31 28.11
N PRO A 137 5.85 -0.81 27.79
CA PRO A 137 5.81 -2.00 28.63
C PRO A 137 6.15 -1.58 30.06
N GLY A 138 5.30 -1.97 31.02
CA GLY A 138 5.51 -1.63 32.42
C GLY A 138 6.91 -2.06 32.90
N PRO A 139 7.45 -1.42 33.95
CA PRO A 139 8.72 -1.85 34.53
C PRO A 139 8.63 -3.34 34.91
N PRO A 140 9.71 -4.13 34.73
CA PRO A 140 9.72 -5.52 35.17
C PRO A 140 9.40 -5.61 36.67
N PRO A 141 8.78 -6.71 37.13
CA PRO A 141 8.57 -6.95 38.56
C PRO A 141 9.88 -6.76 39.31
N ARG A 142 9.83 -6.00 40.40
CA ARG A 142 10.94 -5.92 41.34
C ARG A 142 10.84 -7.16 42.23
N ASP A 143 11.74 -8.10 42.03
CA ASP A 143 12.06 -9.11 43.04
C ASP A 143 12.99 -8.49 44.10
#